data_AF-A0A957NPL4-F1
#
_entry.id   AF-A0A957NPL4-F1
#
_cell.length_a   1.000
_cell.length_b   1.000
_cell.length_c   1.000
_cell.angle_alpha   90.00
_cell.angle_beta   90.00
_cell.angle_gamma   90.00
#
_symmetry.space_group_name_H-M   'P 1'
#
loop_
_entity.id
_entity.type
_entity.pdbx_description
1 polymer ?
#
loop_
_entity_poly.entity_id
_entity_poly.type
_entity_poly.pdbx_seq_one_letter_code
_entity_poly.pdbx_strand_id
1 'polypeptide(L)'
;PDIARTGLSEGKRIAALCDSFNLPIAPHVGGGGILSVAASIHYAAAIPNFQILEHSHAAHAVKGRIAKAYPAPVNGAFVLDDRPGLGVEIDEEQVAAYAWKA
;
A
#
# COMPACT_ATOMS: atom_id res chain seq x y z
N PRO A 1 -1.24 -0.38 -11.55
CA PRO A 1 -0.28 -1.47 -11.22
C PRO A 1 -0.54 -1.98 -9.80
N ASP A 2 -0.08 -3.19 -9.47
CA ASP A 2 -0.11 -3.74 -8.10
C ASP A 2 1.29 -3.70 -7.51
N ILE A 3 1.52 -2.84 -6.52
CA ILE A 3 2.87 -2.54 -6.01
C ILE A 3 3.48 -3.72 -5.26
N ALA A 4 2.67 -4.61 -4.67
CA ALA A 4 3.19 -5.81 -4.05
C ALA A 4 3.64 -6.87 -5.06
N ARG A 5 3.29 -6.70 -6.35
CA ARG A 5 3.71 -7.57 -7.44
C ARG A 5 4.79 -6.96 -8.31
N THR A 6 4.67 -5.67 -8.62
CA THR A 6 5.66 -4.96 -9.46
C THR A 6 6.84 -4.43 -8.67
N GLY A 7 6.67 -4.20 -7.37
CA GLY A 7 7.60 -3.41 -6.57
C GLY A 7 7.49 -1.91 -6.85
N LEU A 8 8.13 -1.11 -5.99
CA LEU A 8 8.11 0.35 -6.07
C LEU A 8 8.86 0.87 -7.32
N SER A 9 10.04 0.33 -7.60
CA SER A 9 10.89 0.79 -8.71
C SER A 9 10.21 0.59 -10.07
N GLU A 10 9.71 -0.61 -10.37
CA GLU A 10 8.98 -0.84 -11.62
C GLU A 10 7.64 -0.10 -11.63
N GLY A 11 6.96 0.01 -10.49
CA GLY A 11 5.75 0.82 -10.36
C GLY A 11 5.98 2.26 -10.83
N LYS A 12 7.09 2.90 -10.43
CA LYS A 12 7.43 4.26 -10.87
C LYS A 12 7.77 4.33 -12.36
N ARG A 13 8.44 3.32 -12.92
CA ARG A 13 8.69 3.26 -14.38
C ARG A 13 7.39 3.14 -15.17
N ILE A 14 6.44 2.33 -14.69
CA ILE A 14 5.10 2.23 -15.28
C ILE A 14 4.38 3.57 -15.19
N ALA A 15 4.42 4.26 -14.05
CA ALA A 15 3.80 5.58 -13.90
C ALA A 15 4.36 6.60 -14.90
N ALA A 16 5.69 6.66 -15.04
CA ALA A 16 6.36 7.55 -15.98
C ALA A 16 5.99 7.26 -17.44
N LEU A 17 5.87 5.98 -17.81
CA LEU A 17 5.40 5.60 -19.14
C LEU A 17 3.94 6.02 -19.36
N CYS A 18 3.05 5.78 -18.40
CA CYS A 18 1.66 6.23 -18.52
C CYS A 18 1.55 7.76 -18.61
N ASP A 19 2.36 8.48 -17.85
CA ASP A 19 2.40 9.94 -17.83
C ASP A 19 2.79 10.51 -19.22
N SER A 20 3.70 9.86 -19.95
CA SER A 20 4.05 10.29 -21.32
C SER A 20 2.89 10.18 -22.32
N PHE A 21 1.82 9.46 -21.96
CA PHE A 21 0.59 9.36 -22.74
C PHE A 21 -0.60 10.08 -22.08
N ASN A 22 -0.35 10.91 -21.06
CA ASN A 22 -1.37 11.58 -20.26
C ASN A 22 -2.39 10.61 -19.63
N LEU A 23 -1.94 9.39 -19.30
CA LEU A 23 -2.78 8.38 -18.69
C LEU A 23 -2.62 8.39 -17.17
N PRO A 24 -3.75 8.40 -16.42
CA PRO A 24 -3.72 8.32 -14.98
C PRO A 24 -3.38 6.92 -14.47
N ILE A 25 -2.95 6.86 -13.21
CA ILE A 25 -2.68 5.63 -12.48
C ILE A 25 -3.69 5.45 -11.34
N ALA A 26 -4.39 4.32 -11.37
CA ALA A 26 -5.15 3.77 -10.25
C ALA A 26 -4.46 2.47 -9.77
N PRO A 27 -3.70 2.50 -8.65
CA PRO A 27 -3.03 1.30 -8.16
C PRO A 27 -4.05 0.28 -7.62
N HIS A 28 -3.87 -0.98 -7.99
CA HIS A 28 -4.61 -2.11 -7.43
C HIS A 28 -3.96 -2.55 -6.12
N VAL A 29 -4.77 -2.90 -5.12
CA VAL A 29 -4.35 -3.40 -3.81
C VAL A 29 -5.02 -4.74 -3.56
N GLY A 30 -4.40 -5.80 -4.10
CA GLY A 30 -4.93 -7.16 -4.05
C GLY A 30 -4.81 -7.85 -2.69
N GLY A 31 -4.59 -9.16 -2.73
CA GLY A 31 -4.48 -10.01 -1.53
C GLY A 31 -3.24 -9.78 -0.65
N GLY A 32 -2.39 -8.80 -0.96
CA GLY A 32 -1.25 -8.46 -0.11
C GLY A 32 -1.68 -7.92 1.26
N GLY A 33 -0.85 -8.17 2.29
CA GLY A 33 -1.07 -7.72 3.67
C GLY A 33 -0.93 -6.20 3.86
N ILE A 34 -0.85 -5.73 5.12
CA ILE A 34 -0.80 -4.29 5.41
C ILE A 34 0.38 -3.56 4.76
N LEU A 35 1.51 -4.26 4.57
CA LEU A 35 2.68 -3.73 3.86
C LEU A 35 2.40 -3.43 2.38
N SER A 36 1.53 -4.20 1.72
CA SER A 36 1.10 -3.95 0.34
C SER A 36 0.28 -2.66 0.24
N VAL A 37 -0.61 -2.43 1.21
CA VAL A 37 -1.40 -1.19 1.31
C VAL A 37 -0.46 -0.01 1.51
N ALA A 38 0.43 -0.08 2.51
CA ALA A 38 1.36 1.00 2.83
C ALA A 38 2.28 1.35 1.66
N ALA A 39 2.86 0.35 0.98
CA ALA A 39 3.67 0.57 -0.22
C ALA A 39 2.88 1.24 -1.35
N SER A 40 1.60 0.88 -1.51
CA SER A 40 0.72 1.48 -2.53
C SER A 40 0.35 2.92 -2.20
N ILE A 41 0.20 3.27 -0.92
CA ILE A 41 0.00 4.66 -0.47
C ILE A 41 1.23 5.51 -0.76
N HIS A 42 2.42 5.04 -0.39
CA HIS A 42 3.68 5.73 -0.68
C HIS A 42 3.91 5.90 -2.18
N TYR A 43 3.60 4.87 -2.98
CA TYR A 43 3.65 4.96 -4.43
C TYR A 43 2.68 6.00 -4.99
N ALA A 44 1.42 5.98 -4.54
CA ALA A 44 0.38 6.93 -4.97
C ALA A 44 0.78 8.39 -4.66
N ALA A 45 1.36 8.64 -3.48
CA ALA A 45 1.83 9.97 -3.08
C ALA A 45 3.06 10.45 -3.88
N ALA A 46 3.83 9.52 -4.46
CA ALA A 46 5.12 9.81 -5.11
C ALA A 46 5.04 9.94 -6.65
N ILE A 47 3.86 9.82 -7.25
CA ILE A 47 3.67 9.94 -8.70
C ILE A 47 2.75 11.13 -9.05
N PRO A 48 3.02 11.87 -10.13
CA PRO A 48 2.24 13.05 -10.48
C PRO A 48 0.88 12.73 -11.10
N ASN A 49 0.73 11.55 -11.71
CA ASN A 49 -0.47 11.10 -12.42
C ASN A 49 -1.33 10.12 -11.61
N PHE A 50 -1.28 10.20 -10.28
CA PHE A 50 -2.18 9.44 -9.41
C PHE A 50 -3.63 9.91 -9.55
N GLN A 51 -4.57 8.96 -9.65
CA GLN A 51 -6.01 9.25 -9.75
C GLN A 51 -6.79 8.81 -8.51
N ILE A 52 -6.69 7.54 -8.13
CA ILE A 52 -7.41 6.97 -6.97
C ILE A 52 -6.72 5.68 -6.51
N LEU A 53 -6.81 5.38 -5.22
CA LEU A 53 -6.23 4.18 -4.61
C LEU A 53 -7.34 3.21 -4.18
N GLU A 54 -7.21 1.94 -4.56
CA GLU A 54 -8.12 0.89 -4.11
C GLU A 54 -8.07 0.73 -2.58
N HIS A 55 -9.25 0.71 -1.94
CA HIS A 55 -9.38 0.52 -0.50
C HIS A 55 -10.65 -0.25 -0.12
N SER A 56 -10.54 -1.11 0.90
CA SER A 56 -11.67 -1.78 1.55
C SER A 56 -11.48 -1.77 3.06
N HIS A 57 -12.43 -1.21 3.82
CA HIS A 57 -12.36 -1.12 5.27
C HIS A 57 -12.25 -2.50 5.94
N ALA A 58 -13.06 -3.46 5.50
CA ALA A 58 -13.06 -4.82 6.04
C ALA A 58 -11.72 -5.53 5.77
N ALA A 59 -11.22 -5.44 4.53
CA ALA A 59 -9.93 -6.03 4.18
C ALA A 59 -8.78 -5.34 4.93
N HIS A 60 -8.83 -4.02 5.07
CA HIS A 60 -7.82 -3.23 5.77
C HIS A 60 -7.70 -3.64 7.24
N ALA A 61 -8.83 -3.82 7.94
CA ALA A 61 -8.84 -4.30 9.32
C ALA A 61 -8.23 -5.71 9.46
N VAL A 62 -8.50 -6.62 8.50
CA VAL A 62 -7.90 -7.96 8.50
C VAL A 62 -6.39 -7.89 8.22
N LYS A 63 -5.98 -7.13 7.21
CA LYS A 63 -4.58 -6.96 6.81
C LYS A 63 -3.74 -6.35 7.94
N GLY A 64 -4.32 -5.44 8.72
CA GLY A 64 -3.67 -4.75 9.83
C GLY A 64 -3.45 -5.57 11.10
N ARG A 65 -4.03 -6.78 11.23
CA ARG A 65 -3.94 -7.61 12.46
C ARG A 65 -2.51 -7.98 12.87
N ILE A 66 -1.57 -7.91 11.93
CA ILE A 66 -0.14 -8.22 12.14
C ILE A 66 0.72 -6.98 12.40
N ALA A 67 0.11 -5.82 12.69
CA ALA A 67 0.82 -4.57 12.88
C ALA A 67 0.28 -3.80 14.10
N LYS A 68 1.20 -3.20 14.86
CA LYS A 68 0.90 -2.33 16.01
C LYS A 68 0.48 -0.93 15.57
N ALA A 69 1.04 -0.47 14.45
CA ALA A 69 0.71 0.83 13.86
C ALA A 69 0.81 0.74 12.33
N TYR A 70 -0.17 1.30 11.63
CA TYR A 70 -0.22 1.36 10.17
C TYR A 70 -1.12 2.52 9.70
N PRO A 71 -0.94 3.03 8.47
CA PRO A 71 -1.76 4.13 7.96
C PRO A 71 -3.24 3.73 7.89
N ALA A 72 -4.13 4.63 8.32
CA ALA A 72 -5.58 4.45 8.22
C ALA A 72 -6.20 5.65 7.48
N PRO A 73 -7.25 5.43 6.69
CA PRO A 73 -7.88 6.53 5.98
C PRO A 73 -8.70 7.41 6.94
N VAL A 74 -8.66 8.72 6.73
CA VAL A 74 -9.48 9.71 7.42
C VAL A 74 -10.25 10.48 6.36
N ASN A 75 -11.58 10.50 6.45
CA ASN A 75 -12.47 11.17 5.49
C ASN A 75 -12.20 10.79 4.02
N GLY A 76 -11.92 9.51 3.76
CA GLY A 76 -11.72 8.98 2.42
C GLY A 76 -10.31 9.15 1.85
N ALA A 77 -9.35 9.70 2.61
CA ALA A 77 -7.97 9.87 2.19
C ALA A 77 -6.99 9.25 3.19
N PHE A 78 -5.88 8.71 2.68
CA PHE A 78 -4.73 8.35 3.51
C PHE A 78 -3.83 9.56 3.65
N VAL A 79 -3.45 9.89 4.89
CA VAL A 79 -2.46 10.93 5.19
C VAL A 79 -1.17 10.22 5.59
N LEU A 80 -0.08 10.52 4.89
CA LEU A 80 1.24 10.05 5.26
C LEU A 80 1.80 10.89 6.40
N ASP A 81 2.48 10.21 7.33
CA ASP A 81 3.24 10.84 8.39
C ASP A 81 4.75 10.72 8.13
N ASP A 82 5.56 11.32 9.00
CA ASP A 82 7.02 11.37 8.85
C ASP A 82 7.73 10.12 9.40
N ARG A 83 7.01 9.03 9.72
CA ARG A 83 7.67 7.80 10.19
C ARG A 83 8.49 7.19 9.05
N PRO A 84 9.66 6.62 9.36
CA PRO A 84 10.55 6.07 8.35
C PRO A 84 9.96 4.84 7.65
N GLY A 85 10.43 4.59 6.42
CA GLY A 85 10.05 3.42 5.64
C GLY A 85 8.59 3.47 5.20
N LEU A 86 7.86 2.37 5.41
CA LEU A 86 6.44 2.27 5.01
C LEU A 86 5.48 2.86 6.04
N GLY A 87 5.96 3.38 7.19
CA GLY A 87 5.09 3.87 8.26
C GLY A 87 4.28 2.75 8.95
N VAL A 88 4.79 1.51 8.91
CA VAL A 88 4.17 0.34 9.53
C VAL A 88 5.11 -0.22 10.60
N GLU A 89 4.57 -0.46 11.79
CA GLU A 89 5.24 -1.19 12.87
C GLU A 89 4.64 -2.60 12.94
N ILE A 90 5.43 -3.62 12.65
CA ILE A 90 4.99 -5.02 12.63
C ILE A 90 4.92 -5.59 14.05
N ASP A 91 3.87 -6.36 14.30
CA ASP A 91 3.74 -7.17 15.49
C ASP A 91 4.24 -8.59 15.20
N GLU A 92 5.50 -8.88 15.55
CA GLU A 92 6.11 -10.18 15.28
C GLU A 92 5.43 -11.34 16.01
N GLU A 93 4.84 -11.10 17.19
CA GLU A 93 4.10 -12.11 17.93
C GLU A 93 2.80 -12.47 17.20
N GLN A 94 2.07 -11.47 16.71
CA GLN A 94 0.87 -11.70 15.89
C GLN A 94 1.22 -12.39 14.58
N VAL A 95 2.32 -11.99 13.92
CA VAL A 95 2.79 -12.68 12.71
C VAL A 95 3.04 -14.17 13.00
N ALA A 96 3.72 -14.49 14.11
CA ALA A 96 4.00 -15.86 14.50
C ALA A 96 2.71 -16.67 14.76
N ALA A 97 1.66 -16.05 15.29
CA ALA A 97 0.36 -16.70 15.50
C ALA A 97 -0.33 -17.13 14.18
N TYR A 98 -0.02 -16.46 13.07
CA TYR A 98 -0.51 -16.79 11.73
C TYR A 98 0.49 -17.60 10.89
N ALA A 99 1.57 -18.10 11.49
CA ALA A 99 2.55 -18.92 10.79
C ALA A 99 1.86 -20.11 10.12
N TRP A 100 2.09 -20.27 8.82
CA TRP A 100 1.56 -21.39 8.08
C TRP A 100 2.11 -22.69 8.68
N LYS A 101 1.20 -23.57 9.09
CA LYS A 101 1.51 -24.93 9.51
C LYS A 101 1.33 -25.83 8.29
N ALA A 102 2.44 -26.39 7.82
CA ALA A 102 2.47 -27.35 6.72
C ALA A 102 1.61 -28.57 7.00
#